data_AF-A0A3M4LJC8-F1
#
_entry.id   AF-A0A3M4LJC8-F1
#
_cell.length_a   1.000
_cell.length_b   1.000
_cell.length_c   1.000
_cell.angle_alpha   90.00
_cell.angle_beta   90.00
_cell.angle_gamma   90.00
#
_symmetry.space_group_name_H-M   'P 1'
#
loop_
_entity.id
_entity.type
_entity.pdbx_description
1 polymer ?
#
loop_
_entity_poly.entity_id
_entity_poly.type
_entity_poly.pdbx_seq_one_letter_code
_entity_poly.pdbx_strand_id
1 'polypeptide(L)'
;MSKPVKVAGVTVANATLHNMDEVARLGVMIGDTVIIRRAGDVIPQVVQVVVERRPQDARPVDVPQTCPVCGSHVERTQLIKRSKGKETVSEGAVYRCVGRLACGAQLKQAIIHYVSRRAMDIEGLGDKTIEQLVDEKLIGSPADLYKLQYEQIIDLEGFAEISSNKLLKAIADSRKPTLARFIYALGIPDVGEETAKVLARSLASLARVRQALPEVLTYLPDIGLEVAHEIHSFFEDSHNREVIDALLGECGLQLQDEGELGAEFAASTTLGSLIDKLNIAFVAKGGAQKLADKFGTLENVISADWLDMRQALPEKQAKNVREFFDDKANAERARAIEAQLKDFGMHWRSEKKTVEGLPLAGQTWVLTGSLERMSRDIAKEKLESLGAKVSGSVSAKTHTVVAGPGAGSKLTKANELGLEVLDEDAFVAFLTKHGIEVE
;
A
#
# COMPACT_ATOMS: atom_id res chain seq x y z
N MET A 1 -30.42 13.35 -1.27
CA MET A 1 -31.01 12.80 -2.51
C MET A 1 -31.52 13.95 -3.36
N SER A 2 -31.23 13.95 -4.66
CA SER A 2 -31.75 14.96 -5.59
C SER A 2 -33.10 14.52 -6.16
N LYS A 3 -33.92 15.46 -6.62
CA LYS A 3 -35.08 15.10 -7.45
C LYS A 3 -34.57 14.36 -8.69
N PRO A 4 -35.16 13.20 -9.07
CA PRO A 4 -34.69 12.44 -10.22
C PRO A 4 -34.67 13.30 -11.49
N VAL A 5 -33.53 13.32 -12.19
CA VAL A 5 -33.34 14.13 -13.40
C VAL A 5 -32.64 13.29 -14.49
N LYS A 6 -33.05 13.45 -15.74
CA LYS A 6 -32.39 12.77 -16.87
C LYS A 6 -31.10 13.51 -17.24
N VAL A 7 -29.97 12.81 -17.19
CA VAL A 7 -28.65 13.31 -17.59
C VAL A 7 -28.02 12.28 -18.54
N ALA A 8 -27.73 12.71 -19.77
CA ALA A 8 -27.13 11.86 -20.81
C ALA A 8 -27.85 10.50 -20.98
N GLY A 9 -29.19 10.51 -21.01
CA GLY A 9 -30.01 9.32 -21.25
C GLY A 9 -30.34 8.45 -20.02
N VAL A 10 -29.73 8.71 -18.85
CA VAL A 10 -29.98 7.96 -17.61
C VAL A 10 -30.61 8.86 -16.55
N THR A 11 -31.51 8.30 -15.75
CA THR A 11 -32.11 8.99 -14.60
C THR A 11 -31.15 8.99 -13.42
N VAL A 12 -30.73 10.17 -13.00
CA VAL A 12 -29.84 10.39 -11.86
C VAL A 12 -30.69 10.84 -10.66
N ALA A 13 -30.62 10.10 -9.55
CA ALA A 13 -31.25 10.44 -8.27
C ALA A 13 -30.24 10.82 -7.18
N ASN A 14 -28.96 10.51 -7.39
CA ASN A 14 -27.86 10.79 -6.48
C ASN A 14 -26.65 11.31 -7.26
N ALA A 15 -25.96 12.29 -6.68
CA ALA A 15 -24.71 12.81 -7.19
C ALA A 15 -23.74 12.98 -6.01
N THR A 16 -22.46 12.70 -6.24
CA THR A 16 -21.42 12.86 -5.21
C THR A 16 -21.15 14.35 -4.95
N LEU A 17 -20.86 14.66 -3.68
CA LEU A 17 -20.32 15.93 -3.21
C LEU A 17 -18.82 15.82 -2.87
N HIS A 18 -18.21 14.66 -3.11
CA HIS A 18 -16.82 14.31 -2.80
C HIS A 18 -16.48 14.31 -1.30
N ASN A 19 -16.45 15.47 -0.66
CA ASN A 19 -16.13 15.65 0.75
C ASN A 19 -16.61 17.03 1.25
N MET A 20 -16.39 17.33 2.53
CA MET A 20 -16.87 18.59 3.11
C MET A 20 -16.12 19.83 2.68
N ASP A 21 -14.85 19.70 2.26
CA ASP A 21 -14.11 20.83 1.71
C ASP A 21 -14.74 21.27 0.39
N GLU A 22 -15.18 20.31 -0.43
CA GLU A 22 -15.91 20.58 -1.67
C GLU A 22 -17.32 21.14 -1.41
N VAL A 23 -18.02 20.65 -0.38
CA VAL A 23 -19.31 21.23 0.06
C VAL A 23 -19.14 22.69 0.44
N ALA A 24 -18.12 23.01 1.23
CA ALA A 24 -17.80 24.37 1.63
C ALA A 24 -17.39 25.25 0.43
N ARG A 25 -16.57 24.71 -0.48
CA ARG A 25 -16.14 25.40 -1.71
C ARG A 25 -17.31 25.74 -2.63
N LEU A 26 -18.25 24.82 -2.81
CA LEU A 26 -19.47 25.02 -3.60
C LEU A 26 -20.51 25.87 -2.87
N GLY A 27 -20.41 25.96 -1.54
CA GLY A 27 -21.40 26.61 -0.69
C GLY A 27 -22.78 25.95 -0.80
N VAL A 28 -22.82 24.64 -1.07
CA VAL A 28 -24.06 23.90 -1.32
C VAL A 28 -24.84 23.66 -0.04
N MET A 29 -26.15 23.88 -0.11
CA MET A 29 -27.10 23.70 0.98
C MET A 29 -28.20 22.71 0.59
N ILE A 30 -28.79 22.06 1.60
CA ILE A 30 -29.96 21.22 1.42
C ILE A 30 -31.12 22.10 0.95
N GLY A 31 -31.70 21.75 -0.21
CA GLY A 31 -32.76 22.52 -0.86
C GLY A 31 -32.30 23.30 -2.10
N ASP A 32 -30.99 23.41 -2.32
CA ASP A 32 -30.46 24.13 -3.48
C ASP A 32 -30.82 23.49 -4.82
N THR A 33 -30.96 24.36 -5.83
CA THR A 33 -30.91 23.94 -7.23
C THR A 33 -29.44 23.82 -7.64
N VAL A 34 -29.03 22.64 -8.10
CA VAL A 34 -27.64 22.35 -8.45
C VAL A 34 -27.51 21.92 -9.91
N ILE A 35 -26.34 22.15 -10.49
CA ILE A 35 -25.97 21.65 -11.82
C ILE A 35 -25.15 20.39 -11.63
N ILE A 36 -25.67 19.30 -12.18
CA ILE A 36 -25.04 17.98 -12.13
C ILE A 36 -24.37 17.71 -13.47
N ARG A 37 -23.15 17.19 -13.43
CA ARG A 37 -22.45 16.69 -14.61
C ARG A 37 -22.20 15.20 -14.47
N ARG A 38 -22.33 14.50 -15.59
CA ARG A 38 -21.90 13.12 -15.78
C ARG A 38 -20.99 13.07 -16.99
N ALA A 39 -19.88 12.34 -16.91
CA ALA A 39 -19.00 12.07 -18.04
C ALA A 39 -18.90 10.56 -18.23
N GLY A 40 -19.41 10.04 -19.36
CA GLY A 40 -19.48 8.60 -19.63
C GLY A 40 -20.30 7.83 -18.57
N ASP A 41 -19.84 6.63 -18.23
CA ASP A 41 -20.46 5.76 -17.22
C ASP A 41 -20.03 6.03 -15.76
N VAL A 42 -19.44 7.20 -15.50
CA VAL A 42 -18.92 7.59 -14.18
C VAL A 42 -20.04 8.12 -13.27
N ILE A 43 -19.83 8.03 -11.95
CA ILE A 43 -20.69 8.56 -10.88
C ILE A 43 -21.00 10.05 -11.14
N PRO A 44 -22.28 10.47 -11.21
CA PRO A 44 -22.65 11.87 -11.37
C PRO A 44 -22.14 12.74 -10.22
N GLN A 45 -21.71 13.97 -10.51
CA GLN A 45 -21.20 14.91 -9.51
C GLN A 45 -21.87 16.27 -9.61
N VAL A 46 -21.98 16.96 -8.47
CA VAL A 46 -22.41 18.37 -8.44
C VAL A 46 -21.25 19.26 -8.87
N VAL A 47 -21.50 20.16 -9.82
CA VAL A 47 -20.47 21.09 -10.35
C VAL A 47 -20.61 22.49 -9.76
N GLN A 48 -21.85 22.97 -9.61
CA GLN A 48 -22.13 24.29 -9.07
C GLN A 48 -23.56 24.39 -8.55
N VAL A 49 -23.77 25.36 -7.66
CA VAL A 49 -25.08 25.77 -7.14
C VAL A 49 -25.63 26.92 -7.98
N VAL A 50 -26.92 26.90 -8.28
CA VAL A 50 -27.64 28.02 -8.92
C VAL A 50 -28.18 28.92 -7.80
N VAL A 51 -27.34 29.85 -7.34
CA VAL A 51 -27.58 30.66 -6.14
C VAL A 51 -28.85 31.50 -6.26
N GLU A 52 -29.20 31.95 -7.46
CA GLU A 52 -30.39 32.76 -7.74
C GLU A 52 -31.71 32.00 -7.49
N ARG A 53 -31.65 30.67 -7.42
CA ARG A 53 -32.80 29.78 -7.18
C ARG A 53 -32.78 29.15 -5.79
N ARG A 54 -31.92 29.65 -4.89
CA ARG A 54 -31.83 29.17 -3.52
C ARG A 54 -33.10 29.52 -2.76
N PRO A 55 -33.83 28.53 -2.21
CA PRO A 55 -35.01 28.81 -1.42
C PRO A 55 -34.62 29.39 -0.05
N GLN A 56 -35.53 30.13 0.59
CA GLN A 56 -35.27 30.78 1.88
C GLN A 56 -35.09 29.80 3.04
N ASP A 57 -35.63 28.58 2.91
CA ASP A 57 -35.54 27.51 3.90
C ASP A 57 -34.36 26.54 3.65
N ALA A 58 -33.42 26.92 2.78
CA ALA A 58 -32.21 26.15 2.53
C ALA A 58 -31.38 25.99 3.82
N ARG A 59 -30.87 24.78 4.06
CA ARG A 59 -30.15 24.42 5.30
C ARG A 59 -28.71 24.05 5.01
N PRO A 60 -27.75 24.41 5.88
CA PRO A 60 -26.38 23.96 5.72
C PRO A 60 -26.28 22.43 5.74
N VAL A 61 -25.28 21.91 5.04
CA VAL A 61 -24.90 20.49 5.10
C VAL A 61 -23.89 20.33 6.22
N ASP A 62 -24.29 19.66 7.29
CA ASP A 62 -23.43 19.42 8.45
C ASP A 62 -22.89 17.99 8.46
N VAL A 63 -21.68 17.82 9.00
CA VAL A 63 -21.11 16.50 9.26
C VAL A 63 -21.79 15.89 10.47
N PRO A 64 -22.29 14.65 10.38
CA PRO A 64 -22.86 13.99 11.54
C PRO A 64 -21.75 13.76 12.59
N GLN A 65 -22.00 14.19 13.84
CA GLN A 65 -21.04 14.03 14.95
C GLN A 65 -20.88 12.56 15.38
N THR A 66 -21.86 11.73 15.03
CA THR A 66 -21.85 10.28 15.24
C THR A 66 -22.14 9.56 13.93
N CYS A 67 -21.55 8.38 13.76
CA CYS A 67 -21.71 7.58 12.58
C CYS A 67 -23.17 7.14 12.47
N PRO A 68 -23.85 7.37 11.33
CA PRO A 68 -25.25 6.98 11.16
C PRO A 68 -25.48 5.47 11.13
N VAL A 69 -24.40 4.66 11.11
CA VAL A 69 -24.48 3.19 11.08
C VAL A 69 -24.27 2.61 12.47
N CYS A 70 -23.19 2.97 13.16
CA CYS A 70 -22.82 2.34 14.43
C CYS A 70 -22.89 3.27 15.65
N GLY A 71 -23.22 4.56 15.46
CA GLY A 71 -23.27 5.55 16.53
C GLY A 71 -21.90 5.99 17.09
N SER A 72 -20.78 5.42 16.63
CA SER A 72 -19.44 5.84 17.04
C SER A 72 -19.14 7.27 16.60
N HIS A 73 -18.17 7.94 17.24
CA HIS A 73 -17.78 9.29 16.86
C HIS A 73 -17.27 9.36 15.40
N VAL A 74 -17.44 10.52 14.78
CA VAL A 74 -16.91 10.82 13.45
C VAL A 74 -15.81 11.86 13.61
N GLU A 75 -14.62 11.53 13.14
CA GLU A 75 -13.45 12.40 13.23
C GLU A 75 -12.94 12.79 11.85
N ARG A 76 -12.44 14.02 11.74
CA ARG A 76 -11.71 14.45 10.55
C ARG A 76 -10.36 13.75 10.53
N THR A 77 -10.05 13.08 9.43
CA THR A 77 -8.79 12.34 9.26
C THR A 77 -7.62 13.27 9.52
N GLN A 78 -6.68 12.87 10.36
CA GLN A 78 -5.44 13.62 10.56
C GLN A 78 -4.37 13.15 9.58
N LEU A 79 -3.74 14.09 8.89
CA LEU A 79 -2.58 13.84 8.06
C LEU A 79 -1.34 14.19 8.87
N ILE A 80 -0.62 13.15 9.25
CA ILE A 80 0.68 13.28 9.86
C ILE A 80 1.70 13.37 8.72
N LYS A 81 2.60 14.35 8.78
CA LYS A 81 3.76 14.42 7.88
C LYS A 81 5.01 14.36 8.72
N ARG A 82 5.73 13.24 8.59
CA ARG A 82 7.01 13.03 9.26
C ARG A 82 8.16 13.50 8.38
N SER A 83 8.92 14.45 8.90
CA SER A 83 10.14 14.98 8.29
C SER A 83 11.25 15.05 9.34
N LYS A 84 12.48 15.39 8.93
CA LYS A 84 13.68 15.34 9.78
C LYS A 84 13.53 16.13 11.08
N GLY A 85 13.32 15.40 12.18
CA GLY A 85 13.11 15.91 13.52
C GLY A 85 11.85 16.76 13.70
N LYS A 86 10.90 16.69 12.76
CA LYS A 86 9.66 17.45 12.83
C LYS A 86 8.48 16.63 12.31
N GLU A 87 7.52 16.43 13.19
CA GLU A 87 6.19 15.94 12.87
C GLU A 87 5.24 17.13 12.71
N THR A 88 4.49 17.17 11.62
CA THR A 88 3.45 18.17 11.41
C THR A 88 2.11 17.46 11.23
N VAL A 89 1.16 17.75 12.12
CA VAL A 89 -0.20 17.25 12.02
C VAL A 89 -1.04 18.30 11.32
N SER A 90 -1.80 17.89 10.31
CA SER A 90 -2.73 18.73 9.57
C SER A 90 -4.06 18.01 9.39
N GLU A 91 -5.14 18.75 9.20
CA GLU A 91 -6.44 18.15 8.91
C GLU A 91 -6.50 17.67 7.46
N GLY A 92 -6.93 16.42 7.27
CA GLY A 92 -7.24 15.85 5.96
C GLY A 92 -8.64 16.21 5.49
N ALA A 93 -8.94 15.94 4.22
CA ALA A 93 -10.23 16.33 3.62
C ALA A 93 -11.41 15.42 4.02
N VAL A 94 -11.13 14.24 4.59
CA VAL A 94 -12.12 13.16 4.77
C VAL A 94 -12.48 13.00 6.25
N TYR A 95 -13.78 12.87 6.53
CA TYR A 95 -14.28 12.46 7.84
C TYR A 95 -14.47 10.94 7.86
N ARG A 96 -14.06 10.27 8.94
CA ARG A 96 -14.17 8.82 9.09
C ARG A 96 -14.82 8.46 10.42
N CYS A 97 -15.57 7.37 10.39
CA CYS A 97 -16.10 6.75 11.60
C CYS A 97 -14.95 6.08 12.37
N VAL A 98 -14.82 6.37 13.66
CA VAL A 98 -13.80 5.76 14.52
C VAL A 98 -14.18 4.35 15.01
N GLY A 99 -15.40 3.90 14.70
CA GLY A 99 -15.92 2.61 15.13
C GLY A 99 -15.18 1.40 14.55
N ARG A 100 -14.35 1.59 13.52
CA ARG A 100 -13.56 0.53 12.86
C ARG A 100 -14.43 -0.71 12.61
N LEU A 101 -14.03 -1.87 13.12
CA LEU A 101 -14.73 -3.14 12.89
C LEU A 101 -16.01 -3.31 13.72
N ALA A 102 -16.24 -2.49 14.75
CA ALA A 102 -17.54 -2.39 15.40
C ALA A 102 -18.57 -1.68 14.49
N CYS A 103 -18.13 -0.98 13.45
CA CYS A 103 -19.01 -0.41 12.45
C CYS A 103 -19.36 -1.44 11.37
N GLY A 104 -20.61 -1.88 11.34
CA GLY A 104 -21.10 -2.83 10.33
C GLY A 104 -20.84 -2.39 8.88
N ALA A 105 -20.84 -1.08 8.59
CA ALA A 105 -20.50 -0.60 7.24
C ALA A 105 -19.02 -0.76 6.90
N GLN A 106 -18.11 -0.55 7.85
CA GLN A 106 -16.68 -0.79 7.63
C GLN A 106 -16.39 -2.28 7.54
N LEU A 107 -17.06 -3.09 8.37
CA LEU A 107 -16.96 -4.55 8.29
C LEU A 107 -17.42 -5.06 6.92
N LYS A 108 -18.60 -4.65 6.44
CA LYS A 108 -19.10 -5.01 5.09
C LYS A 108 -18.08 -4.67 4.00
N GLN A 109 -17.52 -3.45 4.01
CA GLN A 109 -16.51 -3.04 3.03
C GLN A 109 -15.19 -3.81 3.17
N ALA A 110 -14.76 -4.11 4.40
CA ALA A 110 -13.57 -4.92 4.63
C ALA A 110 -13.75 -6.34 4.08
N ILE A 111 -14.91 -6.95 4.29
CA ILE A 111 -15.23 -8.28 3.74
C ILE A 111 -15.33 -8.23 2.20
N ILE A 112 -16.03 -7.23 1.63
CA ILE A 112 -16.11 -7.04 0.17
C ILE A 112 -14.71 -6.93 -0.45
N HIS A 113 -13.82 -6.15 0.17
CA HIS A 113 -12.44 -6.03 -0.27
C HIS A 113 -11.70 -7.37 -0.16
N TYR A 114 -11.80 -8.04 0.98
CA TYR A 114 -11.14 -9.31 1.27
C TYR A 114 -11.49 -10.39 0.25
N VAL A 115 -12.77 -10.52 -0.12
CA VAL A 115 -13.24 -11.55 -1.06
C VAL A 115 -13.04 -11.19 -2.53
N SER A 116 -12.67 -9.95 -2.83
CA SER A 116 -12.58 -9.44 -4.19
C SER A 116 -11.61 -10.24 -5.08
N ARG A 117 -11.81 -10.16 -6.39
CA ARG A 117 -11.00 -10.88 -7.40
C ARG A 117 -9.49 -10.66 -7.28
N ARG A 118 -9.06 -9.50 -6.82
CA ARG A 118 -7.62 -9.18 -6.65
C ARG A 118 -7.07 -9.59 -5.27
N ALA A 119 -7.95 -9.90 -4.32
CA ALA A 119 -7.62 -10.27 -2.94
C ALA A 119 -7.72 -11.78 -2.73
N MET A 120 -8.81 -12.31 -2.17
CA MET A 120 -8.95 -13.76 -1.94
C MET A 120 -9.69 -14.50 -3.08
N ASP A 121 -10.27 -13.78 -4.04
CA ASP A 121 -11.02 -14.32 -5.19
C ASP A 121 -12.08 -15.36 -4.80
N ILE A 122 -12.94 -15.01 -3.84
CA ILE A 122 -14.01 -15.90 -3.40
C ILE A 122 -15.25 -15.58 -4.24
N GLU A 123 -15.47 -16.38 -5.29
CA GLU A 123 -16.68 -16.28 -6.10
C GLU A 123 -17.95 -16.65 -5.31
N GLY A 124 -19.06 -15.99 -5.62
CA GLY A 124 -20.36 -16.24 -4.98
C GLY A 124 -20.68 -15.33 -3.78
N LEU A 125 -19.71 -14.56 -3.28
CA LEU A 125 -19.94 -13.51 -2.28
C LEU A 125 -20.11 -12.14 -2.96
N GLY A 126 -21.32 -11.87 -3.44
CA GLY A 126 -21.68 -10.53 -3.89
C GLY A 126 -21.99 -9.58 -2.74
N ASP A 127 -21.96 -8.27 -3.00
CA ASP A 127 -22.18 -7.21 -1.99
C ASP A 127 -23.43 -7.47 -1.14
N LYS A 128 -24.56 -7.85 -1.76
CA LYS A 128 -25.82 -8.13 -1.06
C LYS A 128 -25.73 -9.32 -0.11
N THR A 129 -25.03 -10.39 -0.51
CA THR A 129 -24.85 -11.58 0.33
C THR A 129 -23.98 -11.24 1.53
N ILE A 130 -22.92 -10.47 1.33
CA ILE A 130 -22.05 -10.00 2.42
C ILE A 130 -22.84 -9.09 3.37
N GLU A 131 -23.69 -8.21 2.84
CA GLU A 131 -24.59 -7.38 3.63
C GLU A 131 -25.49 -8.24 4.52
N GLN A 132 -26.14 -9.28 3.97
CA GLN A 132 -26.98 -10.21 4.73
C GLN A 132 -26.18 -10.95 5.81
N LEU A 133 -25.03 -11.54 5.47
CA LEU A 133 -24.17 -12.25 6.42
C LEU A 133 -23.75 -11.38 7.62
N VAL A 134 -23.43 -10.11 7.37
CA VAL A 134 -23.06 -9.17 8.43
C VAL A 134 -24.29 -8.72 9.24
N ASP A 135 -25.40 -8.42 8.57
CA ASP A 135 -26.62 -7.93 9.24
C ASP A 135 -27.27 -9.01 10.13
N GLU A 136 -27.21 -10.27 9.69
CA GLU A 136 -27.62 -11.44 10.47
C GLU A 136 -26.59 -11.88 11.51
N LYS A 137 -25.43 -11.19 11.59
CA LYS A 137 -24.32 -11.47 12.50
C LYS A 137 -23.73 -12.87 12.36
N LEU A 138 -23.81 -13.43 11.15
CA LEU A 138 -23.17 -14.70 10.81
C LEU A 138 -21.66 -14.52 10.64
N ILE A 139 -21.21 -13.32 10.26
CA ILE A 139 -19.78 -12.97 10.17
C ILE A 139 -19.48 -11.64 10.89
N GLY A 140 -18.40 -11.62 11.68
CA GLY A 140 -17.85 -10.44 12.35
C GLY A 140 -16.44 -10.08 11.88
N SER A 141 -15.79 -11.00 11.14
CA SER A 141 -14.43 -10.88 10.64
C SER A 141 -14.24 -11.75 9.39
N PRO A 142 -13.15 -11.54 8.62
CA PRO A 142 -12.81 -12.43 7.51
C PRO A 142 -12.61 -13.90 7.93
N ALA A 143 -12.21 -14.16 9.18
CA ALA A 143 -12.02 -15.52 9.68
C ALA A 143 -13.34 -16.31 9.76
N ASP A 144 -14.46 -15.62 10.03
CA ASP A 144 -15.76 -16.27 10.18
C ASP A 144 -16.30 -16.84 8.87
N LEU A 145 -15.85 -16.31 7.71
CA LEU A 145 -16.16 -16.88 6.40
C LEU A 145 -15.79 -18.36 6.32
N TYR A 146 -14.64 -18.73 6.88
CA TYR A 146 -14.13 -20.10 6.86
C TYR A 146 -14.79 -21.02 7.88
N LYS A 147 -15.67 -20.48 8.73
CA LYS A 147 -16.45 -21.18 9.75
C LYS A 147 -17.92 -21.35 9.36
N LEU A 148 -18.36 -20.73 8.26
CA LEU A 148 -19.74 -20.84 7.77
C LEU A 148 -20.11 -22.29 7.44
N GLN A 149 -21.30 -22.68 7.86
CA GLN A 149 -21.89 -23.99 7.60
C GLN A 149 -22.96 -23.92 6.51
N TYR A 150 -23.26 -25.06 5.90
CA TYR A 150 -24.24 -25.15 4.80
C TYR A 150 -25.63 -24.63 5.21
N GLU A 151 -26.07 -24.97 6.42
CA GLU A 151 -27.36 -24.60 6.98
C GLU A 151 -27.49 -23.08 7.12
N GLN A 152 -26.39 -22.39 7.43
CA GLN A 152 -26.38 -20.92 7.56
C GLN A 152 -26.45 -20.22 6.19
N ILE A 153 -26.04 -20.90 5.12
CA ILE A 153 -25.98 -20.32 3.76
C ILE A 153 -27.26 -20.61 2.99
N ILE A 154 -27.83 -21.82 3.12
CA ILE A 154 -29.05 -22.19 2.37
C ILE A 154 -30.27 -21.37 2.78
N ASP A 155 -30.30 -20.89 4.02
CA ASP A 155 -31.38 -20.04 4.54
C ASP A 155 -31.28 -18.58 4.05
N LEU A 156 -30.16 -18.20 3.40
CA LEU A 156 -29.98 -16.85 2.85
C LEU A 156 -30.81 -16.65 1.57
N GLU A 157 -31.25 -15.41 1.36
CA GLU A 157 -32.03 -15.05 0.18
C GLU A 157 -31.17 -15.21 -1.10
N GLY A 158 -31.70 -15.95 -2.06
CA GLY A 158 -31.03 -16.19 -3.35
C GLY A 158 -30.08 -17.39 -3.35
N PHE A 159 -30.01 -18.16 -2.26
CA PHE A 159 -29.28 -19.41 -2.20
C PHE A 159 -30.18 -20.63 -2.39
N ALA A 160 -29.61 -21.66 -3.01
CA ALA A 160 -30.16 -22.98 -3.18
C ALA A 160 -29.02 -24.00 -3.03
N GLU A 161 -29.34 -25.28 -2.92
CA GLU A 161 -28.35 -26.34 -2.66
C GLU A 161 -27.08 -26.24 -3.52
N ILE A 162 -27.22 -26.01 -4.83
CA ILE A 162 -26.08 -25.91 -5.74
C ILE A 162 -25.23 -24.65 -5.47
N SER A 163 -25.86 -23.49 -5.26
CA SER A 163 -25.11 -22.24 -5.04
C SER A 163 -24.45 -22.23 -3.66
N SER A 164 -25.10 -22.78 -2.64
CA SER A 164 -24.53 -22.92 -1.29
C SER A 164 -23.28 -23.80 -1.30
N ASN A 165 -23.35 -24.96 -1.95
CA ASN A 165 -22.21 -25.87 -2.09
C ASN A 165 -21.07 -25.25 -2.91
N LYS A 166 -21.39 -24.49 -3.97
CA LYS A 166 -20.39 -23.75 -4.75
C LYS A 166 -19.68 -22.69 -3.91
N LEU A 167 -20.42 -21.93 -3.10
CA LEU A 167 -19.84 -20.91 -2.23
C LEU A 167 -18.91 -21.52 -1.18
N LEU A 168 -19.36 -22.57 -0.47
CA LEU A 168 -18.52 -23.27 0.50
C LEU A 168 -17.24 -23.82 -0.13
N LYS A 169 -17.34 -24.35 -1.36
CA LYS A 169 -16.18 -24.79 -2.12
C LYS A 169 -15.25 -23.63 -2.45
N ALA A 170 -15.77 -22.49 -2.93
CA ALA A 170 -14.95 -21.31 -3.23
C ALA A 170 -14.20 -20.79 -2.00
N ILE A 171 -14.84 -20.78 -0.83
CA ILE A 171 -14.21 -20.42 0.46
C ILE A 171 -13.13 -21.44 0.85
N ALA A 172 -13.38 -22.74 0.61
CA ALA A 172 -12.38 -23.77 0.91
C ALA A 172 -11.16 -23.67 -0.02
N ASP A 173 -11.39 -23.42 -1.31
CA ASP A 173 -10.35 -23.31 -2.34
C ASP A 173 -9.48 -22.05 -2.12
N SER A 174 -10.02 -20.99 -1.52
CA SER A 174 -9.28 -19.75 -1.21
C SER A 174 -8.28 -19.86 -0.05
N ARG A 175 -8.13 -21.03 0.60
CA ARG A 175 -7.22 -21.22 1.74
C ARG A 175 -5.73 -21.20 1.38
N LYS A 176 -5.37 -21.11 0.10
CA LYS A 176 -3.98 -21.10 -0.37
C LYS A 176 -3.62 -19.84 -1.18
N PRO A 177 -3.79 -18.63 -0.63
CA PRO A 177 -3.44 -17.42 -1.36
C PRO A 177 -1.92 -17.25 -1.46
N THR A 178 -1.45 -16.57 -2.50
CA THR A 178 -0.09 -15.99 -2.53
C THR A 178 0.07 -14.95 -1.41
N LEU A 179 1.27 -14.78 -0.87
CA LEU A 179 1.54 -13.77 0.17
C LEU A 179 1.09 -12.35 -0.25
N ALA A 180 1.32 -11.95 -1.50
CA ALA A 180 0.94 -10.63 -2.01
C ALA A 180 -0.58 -10.39 -1.93
N ARG A 181 -1.35 -11.36 -2.41
CA ARG A 181 -2.82 -11.32 -2.37
C ARG A 181 -3.36 -11.30 -0.95
N PHE A 182 -2.75 -12.07 -0.05
CA PHE A 182 -3.15 -12.07 1.36
C PHE A 182 -2.89 -10.71 2.01
N ILE A 183 -1.70 -10.12 1.85
CA ILE A 183 -1.38 -8.78 2.37
C ILE A 183 -2.36 -7.73 1.81
N TYR A 184 -2.66 -7.80 0.51
CA TYR A 184 -3.64 -6.91 -0.10
C TYR A 184 -5.04 -7.11 0.50
N ALA A 185 -5.47 -8.35 0.71
CA ALA A 185 -6.77 -8.69 1.27
C ALA A 185 -6.99 -8.16 2.70
N LEU A 186 -5.93 -8.02 3.49
CA LEU A 186 -5.99 -7.46 4.85
C LEU A 186 -6.50 -6.02 4.89
N GLY A 187 -6.47 -5.29 3.78
CA GLY A 187 -7.02 -3.93 3.69
C GLY A 187 -6.25 -2.91 4.54
N ILE A 188 -4.93 -3.06 4.62
CA ILE A 188 -4.06 -2.14 5.37
C ILE A 188 -4.18 -0.73 4.76
N PRO A 189 -4.40 0.33 5.57
CA PRO A 189 -4.50 1.70 5.06
C PRO A 189 -3.30 2.08 4.17
N ASP A 190 -3.59 2.73 3.04
CA ASP A 190 -2.62 3.17 2.04
C ASP A 190 -1.75 2.07 1.38
N VAL A 191 -2.04 0.79 1.64
CA VAL A 191 -1.40 -0.35 0.98
C VAL A 191 -2.29 -0.83 -0.17
N GLY A 192 -1.92 -0.43 -1.39
CA GLY A 192 -2.50 -0.95 -2.61
C GLY A 192 -1.91 -2.29 -3.06
N GLU A 193 -2.43 -2.82 -4.17
CA GLU A 193 -2.00 -4.09 -4.76
C GLU A 193 -0.48 -4.11 -5.05
N GLU A 194 0.06 -3.04 -5.64
CA GLU A 194 1.48 -2.94 -5.95
C GLU A 194 2.36 -2.90 -4.69
N THR A 195 1.92 -2.16 -3.66
CA THR A 195 2.62 -2.13 -2.36
C THR A 195 2.62 -3.51 -1.71
N ALA A 196 1.51 -4.24 -1.78
CA ALA A 196 1.41 -5.60 -1.26
C ALA A 196 2.34 -6.58 -2.00
N LYS A 197 2.44 -6.47 -3.34
CA LYS A 197 3.42 -7.22 -4.15
C LYS A 197 4.85 -6.90 -3.74
N VAL A 198 5.18 -5.62 -3.55
CA VAL A 198 6.50 -5.19 -3.08
C VAL A 198 6.81 -5.79 -1.72
N LEU A 199 5.90 -5.72 -0.75
CA LEU A 199 6.09 -6.32 0.58
C LEU A 199 6.34 -7.83 0.49
N ALA A 200 5.48 -8.53 -0.25
CA ALA A 200 5.59 -9.98 -0.42
C ALA A 200 6.90 -10.39 -1.09
N ARG A 201 7.28 -9.75 -2.20
CA ARG A 201 8.51 -10.07 -2.92
C ARG A 201 9.76 -9.74 -2.11
N SER A 202 9.76 -8.58 -1.44
CA SER A 202 10.96 -8.07 -0.78
C SER A 202 11.24 -8.78 0.54
N LEU A 203 10.20 -8.90 1.39
CA LEU A 203 10.33 -9.52 2.71
C LEU A 203 10.06 -11.03 2.69
N ALA A 204 9.36 -11.54 1.68
CA ALA A 204 9.12 -12.97 1.42
C ALA A 204 8.56 -13.75 2.62
N SER A 205 8.00 -13.08 3.62
CA SER A 205 7.43 -13.73 4.78
C SER A 205 6.49 -12.77 5.48
N LEU A 206 5.29 -13.26 5.80
CA LEU A 206 4.34 -12.47 6.59
C LEU A 206 4.92 -12.17 7.97
N ALA A 207 5.68 -13.08 8.58
CA ALA A 207 6.30 -12.84 9.88
C ALA A 207 7.25 -11.62 9.85
N ARG A 208 8.04 -11.47 8.78
CA ARG A 208 8.90 -10.29 8.59
C ARG A 208 8.07 -9.02 8.40
N VAL A 209 7.01 -9.08 7.57
CA VAL A 209 6.10 -7.94 7.36
C VAL A 209 5.44 -7.50 8.68
N ARG A 210 4.97 -8.45 9.50
CA ARG A 210 4.29 -8.20 10.79
C ARG A 210 5.18 -7.46 11.79
N GLN A 211 6.48 -7.79 11.84
CA GLN A 211 7.40 -7.23 12.82
C GLN A 211 8.19 -6.03 12.30
N ALA A 212 8.13 -5.71 11.01
CA ALA A 212 8.94 -4.68 10.39
C ALA A 212 8.69 -3.30 11.02
N LEU A 213 9.77 -2.65 11.44
CA LEU A 213 9.76 -1.28 11.94
C LEU A 213 9.55 -0.29 10.79
N PRO A 214 8.92 0.88 11.04
CA PRO A 214 8.66 1.84 9.98
C PRO A 214 9.92 2.25 9.19
N GLU A 215 11.05 2.47 9.87
CA GLU A 215 12.31 2.81 9.21
C GLU A 215 12.83 1.69 8.30
N VAL A 216 12.68 0.43 8.70
CA VAL A 216 13.07 -0.73 7.91
C VAL A 216 12.20 -0.82 6.66
N LEU A 217 10.90 -0.60 6.79
CA LEU A 217 9.97 -0.60 5.66
C LEU A 217 10.30 0.47 4.60
N THR A 218 10.85 1.62 5.00
CA THR A 218 11.23 2.66 4.04
C THR A 218 12.44 2.31 3.14
N TYR A 219 13.08 1.16 3.35
CA TYR A 219 14.09 0.64 2.42
C TYR A 219 13.46 -0.06 1.21
N LEU A 220 12.19 -0.48 1.32
CA LEU A 220 11.47 -1.03 0.20
C LEU A 220 11.13 0.06 -0.83
N PRO A 221 11.11 -0.27 -2.13
CA PRO A 221 10.72 0.68 -3.16
C PRO A 221 9.28 1.15 -2.95
N ASP A 222 9.05 2.44 -3.23
CA ASP A 222 7.72 3.07 -3.20
C ASP A 222 7.01 3.05 -1.81
N ILE A 223 7.71 2.69 -0.73
CA ILE A 223 7.20 2.79 0.65
C ILE A 223 7.81 4.00 1.36
N GLY A 224 6.98 5.03 1.59
CA GLY A 224 7.32 6.19 2.39
C GLY A 224 7.05 6.00 3.88
N LEU A 225 7.45 6.97 4.71
CA LEU A 225 7.25 6.91 6.17
C LEU A 225 5.78 6.78 6.56
N GLU A 226 4.85 7.44 5.87
CA GLU A 226 3.43 7.38 6.23
C GLU A 226 2.87 5.96 6.05
N VAL A 227 3.03 5.38 4.85
CA VAL A 227 2.63 3.98 4.58
C VAL A 227 3.33 3.01 5.53
N ALA A 228 4.62 3.23 5.82
CA ALA A 228 5.37 2.40 6.75
C ALA A 228 4.80 2.42 8.18
N HIS A 229 4.33 3.58 8.67
CA HIS A 229 3.68 3.67 9.98
C HIS A 229 2.28 3.03 9.96
N GLU A 230 1.51 3.18 8.87
CA GLU A 230 0.21 2.52 8.74
C GLU A 230 0.36 0.99 8.75
N ILE A 231 1.34 0.45 8.01
CA ILE A 231 1.65 -0.99 8.05
C ILE A 231 2.01 -1.43 9.47
N HIS A 232 2.94 -0.73 10.12
CA HIS A 232 3.39 -1.10 11.46
C HIS A 232 2.25 -1.03 12.49
N SER A 233 1.50 0.07 12.51
CA SER A 233 0.34 0.29 13.38
C SER A 233 -0.74 -0.77 13.18
N PHE A 234 -1.01 -1.16 11.91
CA PHE A 234 -1.97 -2.20 11.59
C PHE A 234 -1.60 -3.54 12.23
N PHE A 235 -0.32 -3.91 12.23
CA PHE A 235 0.15 -5.18 12.81
C PHE A 235 0.40 -5.12 14.32
N GLU A 236 0.54 -3.93 14.92
CA GLU A 236 0.56 -3.76 16.39
C GLU A 236 -0.85 -3.87 17.02
N ASP A 237 -1.89 -3.53 16.26
CA ASP A 237 -3.28 -3.62 16.71
C ASP A 237 -3.65 -5.07 17.10
N SER A 238 -4.08 -5.24 18.36
CA SER A 238 -4.35 -6.56 18.93
C SER A 238 -5.45 -7.31 18.19
N HIS A 239 -6.49 -6.61 17.73
CA HIS A 239 -7.60 -7.23 17.04
C HIS A 239 -7.20 -7.71 15.64
N ASN A 240 -6.44 -6.90 14.89
CA ASN A 240 -5.91 -7.34 13.60
C ASN A 240 -5.03 -8.59 13.75
N ARG A 241 -4.19 -8.64 14.80
CA ARG A 241 -3.37 -9.82 15.11
C ARG A 241 -4.23 -11.06 15.38
N GLU A 242 -5.26 -10.93 16.22
CA GLU A 242 -6.19 -12.03 16.52
C GLU A 242 -6.87 -12.57 15.25
N VAL A 243 -7.34 -11.69 14.37
CA VAL A 243 -7.97 -12.10 13.10
C VAL A 243 -6.97 -12.82 12.20
N ILE A 244 -5.74 -12.29 12.05
CA ILE A 244 -4.70 -12.93 11.23
C ILE A 244 -4.29 -14.28 11.81
N ASP A 245 -4.14 -14.37 13.13
CA ASP A 245 -3.76 -15.61 13.81
C ASP A 245 -4.90 -16.65 13.71
N ALA A 246 -6.17 -16.24 13.77
CA ALA A 246 -7.31 -17.12 13.52
C ALA A 246 -7.37 -17.61 12.07
N LEU A 247 -7.04 -16.75 11.10
CA LEU A 247 -6.97 -17.12 9.69
C LEU A 247 -5.87 -18.16 9.42
N LEU A 248 -4.66 -17.93 9.93
CA LEU A 248 -3.51 -18.81 9.69
C LEU A 248 -3.55 -20.09 10.55
N GLY A 249 -4.07 -19.99 11.78
CA GLY A 249 -4.18 -21.09 12.73
C GLY A 249 -5.47 -21.89 12.55
N GLU A 250 -6.58 -21.40 13.12
CA GLU A 250 -7.86 -22.12 13.16
C GLU A 250 -8.45 -22.40 11.78
N CYS A 251 -8.38 -21.41 10.88
CA CYS A 251 -8.92 -21.52 9.52
C CYS A 251 -7.96 -22.24 8.57
N GLY A 252 -6.72 -22.51 8.99
CA GLY A 252 -5.74 -23.29 8.23
C GLY A 252 -5.34 -22.69 6.89
N LEU A 253 -5.28 -21.36 6.77
CA LEU A 253 -4.74 -20.71 5.58
C LEU A 253 -3.24 -21.02 5.44
N GLN A 254 -2.85 -21.39 4.22
CA GLN A 254 -1.46 -21.72 3.86
C GLN A 254 -0.96 -20.72 2.82
N LEU A 255 -0.22 -19.72 3.29
CA LEU A 255 0.34 -18.70 2.42
C LEU A 255 1.36 -19.33 1.47
N GLN A 256 1.20 -19.04 0.19
CA GLN A 256 2.16 -19.41 -0.85
C GLN A 256 3.21 -18.30 -1.00
N ASP A 257 4.33 -18.62 -1.64
CA ASP A 257 5.43 -17.69 -1.94
C ASP A 257 6.14 -17.11 -0.72
N GLU A 258 6.06 -17.80 0.43
CA GLU A 258 6.95 -17.52 1.57
C GLU A 258 8.31 -18.18 1.38
N GLY A 259 9.37 -17.48 1.81
CA GLY A 259 10.74 -17.93 1.65
C GLY A 259 11.78 -16.97 2.21
N GLU A 260 12.93 -16.96 1.54
CA GLU A 260 14.06 -16.10 1.90
C GLU A 260 13.87 -14.68 1.38
N LEU A 261 14.51 -13.72 2.06
CA LEU A 261 14.53 -12.32 1.63
C LEU A 261 14.92 -12.21 0.14
N GLY A 262 14.21 -11.37 -0.60
CA GLY A 262 14.54 -11.07 -2.00
C GLY A 262 16.01 -10.66 -2.14
N ALA A 263 16.69 -11.25 -3.12
CA ALA A 263 18.14 -11.10 -3.28
C ALA A 263 18.56 -9.63 -3.47
N GLU A 264 17.71 -8.82 -4.08
CA GLU A 264 17.92 -7.39 -4.26
C GLU A 264 17.94 -6.59 -2.94
N PHE A 265 17.45 -7.18 -1.85
CA PHE A 265 17.42 -6.58 -0.51
C PHE A 265 18.50 -7.15 0.42
N ALA A 266 19.14 -8.26 0.05
CA ALA A 266 20.22 -8.85 0.82
C ALA A 266 21.44 -7.90 0.86
N ALA A 267 21.85 -7.52 2.07
CA ALA A 267 22.92 -6.54 2.30
C ALA A 267 22.78 -5.24 1.48
N SER A 268 21.54 -4.78 1.30
CA SER A 268 21.18 -3.61 0.49
C SER A 268 21.38 -2.26 1.21
N THR A 269 21.57 -2.28 2.53
CA THR A 269 21.65 -1.06 3.35
C THR A 269 23.09 -0.61 3.60
N THR A 270 23.27 0.58 4.18
CA THR A 270 24.56 1.11 4.67
C THR A 270 24.36 1.86 5.98
N LEU A 271 25.43 2.02 6.77
CA LEU A 271 25.38 2.80 8.01
C LEU A 271 24.93 4.25 7.76
N GLY A 272 25.44 4.87 6.69
CA GLY A 272 25.01 6.22 6.30
C GLY A 272 23.53 6.28 5.95
N SER A 273 22.98 5.25 5.29
CA SER A 273 21.54 5.19 5.01
C SER A 273 20.71 4.95 6.26
N LEU A 274 21.19 4.17 7.23
CA LEU A 274 20.50 3.99 8.51
C LEU A 274 20.41 5.31 9.26
N ILE A 275 21.54 6.02 9.39
CA ILE A 275 21.60 7.31 10.08
C ILE A 275 20.69 8.35 9.40
N ASP A 276 20.62 8.37 8.06
CA ASP A 276 19.73 9.26 7.32
C ASP A 276 18.24 8.97 7.62
N LYS A 277 17.89 7.69 7.79
CA LYS A 277 16.53 7.23 8.11
C LYS A 277 16.13 7.36 9.58
N LEU A 278 17.08 7.61 10.48
CA LEU A 278 16.77 8.05 11.85
C LEU A 278 16.12 9.44 11.89
N ASN A 279 16.09 10.15 10.75
CA ASN A 279 15.43 11.45 10.62
C ASN A 279 15.93 12.51 11.61
N ILE A 280 17.23 12.50 11.94
CA ILE A 280 17.84 13.49 12.83
C ILE A 280 17.75 14.89 12.19
N ALA A 281 17.30 15.87 12.98
CA ALA A 281 17.14 17.25 12.52
C ALA A 281 18.43 17.82 11.91
N PHE A 282 18.31 18.49 10.76
CA PHE A 282 19.42 19.08 9.99
C PHE A 282 20.50 18.11 9.47
N VAL A 283 20.38 16.79 9.71
CA VAL A 283 21.30 15.78 9.20
C VAL A 283 20.73 15.18 7.92
N ALA A 284 21.27 15.63 6.78
CA ALA A 284 20.96 15.06 5.48
C ALA A 284 21.84 13.83 5.16
N LYS A 285 21.53 13.14 4.05
CA LYS A 285 22.33 12.02 3.51
C LYS A 285 23.83 12.28 3.54
N GLY A 286 24.28 13.48 3.20
CA GLY A 286 25.71 13.85 3.24
C GLY A 286 26.30 13.89 4.65
N GLY A 287 25.55 14.40 5.65
CA GLY A 287 25.98 14.38 7.05
C GLY A 287 25.97 12.98 7.63
N ALA A 288 24.94 12.20 7.30
CA ALA A 288 24.84 10.80 7.69
C ALA A 288 26.00 9.95 7.12
N GLN A 289 26.40 10.20 5.86
CA GLN A 289 27.57 9.54 5.26
C GLN A 289 28.88 9.92 5.98
N LYS A 290 29.09 11.21 6.31
CA LYS A 290 30.27 11.64 7.07
C LYS A 290 30.37 10.99 8.43
N LEU A 291 29.24 10.83 9.13
CA LEU A 291 29.19 10.10 10.40
C LEU A 291 29.57 8.63 10.19
N ALA A 292 29.02 7.99 9.17
CA ALA A 292 29.34 6.60 8.85
C ALA A 292 30.83 6.41 8.54
N ASP A 293 31.42 7.30 7.73
CA ASP A 293 32.83 7.25 7.34
C ASP A 293 33.77 7.47 8.53
N LYS A 294 33.41 8.37 9.45
CA LYS A 294 34.22 8.70 10.64
C LYS A 294 34.15 7.62 11.72
N PHE A 295 32.95 7.13 12.03
CA PHE A 295 32.70 6.30 13.21
C PHE A 295 32.60 4.81 12.92
N GLY A 296 32.30 4.41 11.68
CA GLY A 296 32.30 3.03 11.19
C GLY A 296 31.22 2.10 11.75
N THR A 297 30.64 2.39 12.92
CA THR A 297 29.56 1.61 13.54
C THR A 297 28.50 2.54 14.15
N LEU A 298 27.27 2.04 14.28
CA LEU A 298 26.19 2.80 14.93
C LEU A 298 26.51 3.07 16.40
N GLU A 299 27.06 2.09 17.13
CA GLU A 299 27.36 2.25 18.55
C GLU A 299 28.39 3.37 18.79
N ASN A 300 29.42 3.47 17.94
CA ASN A 300 30.38 4.57 18.02
C ASN A 300 29.73 5.93 17.76
N VAL A 301 28.72 6.02 16.88
CA VAL A 301 27.97 7.26 16.66
C VAL A 301 27.13 7.61 17.89
N ILE A 302 26.50 6.63 18.54
CA ILE A 302 25.69 6.84 19.74
C ILE A 302 26.56 7.31 20.92
N SER A 303 27.73 6.70 21.10
CA SER A 303 28.61 6.96 22.24
C SER A 303 29.56 8.15 22.05
N ALA A 304 29.77 8.61 20.82
CA ALA A 304 30.75 9.66 20.52
C ALA A 304 30.41 11.00 21.18
N ASP A 305 31.42 11.66 21.73
CA ASP A 305 31.24 12.92 22.45
C ASP A 305 31.08 14.12 21.51
N TRP A 306 30.86 15.30 22.09
CA TRP A 306 30.73 16.54 21.34
C TRP A 306 31.95 16.86 20.46
N LEU A 307 33.16 16.61 20.97
CA LEU A 307 34.40 16.96 20.29
C LEU A 307 34.58 16.10 19.04
N ASP A 308 34.32 14.80 19.17
CA ASP A 308 34.36 13.84 18.07
C ASP A 308 33.32 14.17 16.98
N MET A 309 32.10 14.54 17.40
CA MET A 309 31.04 14.95 16.45
C MET A 309 31.42 16.19 15.65
N ARG A 310 32.08 17.17 16.28
CA ARG A 310 32.53 18.41 15.62
C ARG A 310 33.63 18.19 14.58
N GLN A 311 34.40 17.10 14.70
CA GLN A 311 35.38 16.72 13.68
C GLN A 311 34.71 16.19 12.41
N ALA A 312 33.52 15.59 12.52
CA ALA A 312 32.78 15.05 11.38
C ALA A 312 31.78 16.05 10.77
N LEU A 313 31.15 16.88 11.61
CA LEU A 313 30.00 17.69 11.23
C LEU A 313 30.11 19.17 11.67
N PRO A 314 29.43 20.09 10.94
CA PRO A 314 29.20 21.46 11.40
C PRO A 314 28.50 21.51 12.76
N GLU A 315 28.72 22.59 13.51
CA GLU A 315 28.29 22.74 14.90
C GLU A 315 26.81 22.43 15.12
N LYS A 316 25.95 23.02 14.29
CA LYS A 316 24.50 22.80 14.36
C LYS A 316 24.12 21.33 14.18
N GLN A 317 24.74 20.64 13.22
CA GLN A 317 24.43 19.23 12.94
C GLN A 317 24.95 18.32 14.06
N ALA A 318 26.18 18.54 14.51
CA ALA A 318 26.76 17.81 15.65
C ALA A 318 25.87 17.93 16.90
N LYS A 319 25.30 19.12 17.14
CA LYS A 319 24.43 19.36 18.30
C LYS A 319 23.14 18.56 18.23
N ASN A 320 22.48 18.58 17.07
CA ASN A 320 21.24 17.84 16.86
C ASN A 320 21.45 16.32 16.94
N VAL A 321 22.61 15.80 16.50
CA VAL A 321 22.95 14.37 16.67
C VAL A 321 23.10 14.01 18.14
N ARG A 322 23.79 14.85 18.93
CA ARG A 322 23.94 14.62 20.38
C ARG A 322 22.60 14.72 21.11
N GLU A 323 21.85 15.80 20.89
CA GLU A 323 20.52 15.99 21.49
C GLU A 323 19.58 14.82 21.14
N PHE A 324 19.67 14.27 19.92
CA PHE A 324 18.88 13.10 19.53
C PHE A 324 19.25 11.83 20.31
N PHE A 325 20.54 11.53 20.48
CA PHE A 325 21.00 10.32 21.17
C PHE A 325 21.12 10.46 22.70
N ASP A 326 21.03 11.68 23.23
CA ASP A 326 20.87 11.92 24.68
C ASP A 326 19.51 11.42 25.18
N ASP A 327 18.51 11.34 24.29
CA ASP A 327 17.28 10.59 24.51
C ASP A 327 17.53 9.08 24.37
N LYS A 328 17.35 8.36 25.48
CA LYS A 328 17.53 6.89 25.53
C LYS A 328 16.61 6.16 24.56
N ALA A 329 15.37 6.64 24.36
CA ALA A 329 14.40 5.98 23.50
C ALA A 329 14.86 6.01 22.03
N ASN A 330 15.46 7.12 21.59
CA ASN A 330 16.02 7.25 20.25
C ASN A 330 17.24 6.34 20.05
N ALA A 331 18.11 6.24 21.05
CA ALA A 331 19.25 5.33 21.01
C ALA A 331 18.81 3.86 20.96
N GLU A 332 17.82 3.47 21.77
CA GLU A 332 17.24 2.12 21.76
C GLU A 332 16.55 1.82 20.43
N ARG A 333 15.76 2.76 19.90
CA ARG A 333 15.13 2.63 18.57
C ARG A 333 16.16 2.44 17.47
N ALA A 334 17.24 3.23 17.46
CA ALA A 334 18.31 3.10 16.46
C ALA A 334 18.96 1.70 16.52
N ARG A 335 19.22 1.18 17.73
CA ARG A 335 19.73 -0.18 17.92
C ARG A 335 18.74 -1.26 17.46
N ALA A 336 17.45 -1.09 17.75
CA ALA A 336 16.40 -2.00 17.31
C ALA A 336 16.30 -2.06 15.78
N ILE A 337 16.39 -0.92 15.09
CA ILE A 337 16.42 -0.85 13.63
C ILE A 337 17.65 -1.58 13.08
N GLU A 338 18.85 -1.34 13.61
CA GLU A 338 20.05 -2.04 13.16
C GLU A 338 19.95 -3.56 13.40
N ALA A 339 19.42 -3.97 14.55
CA ALA A 339 19.20 -5.37 14.88
C ALA A 339 18.22 -6.04 13.91
N GLN A 340 17.12 -5.37 13.57
CA GLN A 340 16.15 -5.91 12.61
C GLN A 340 16.70 -5.97 11.18
N LEU A 341 17.48 -4.97 10.75
CA LEU A 341 18.17 -5.06 9.46
C LEU A 341 19.14 -6.25 9.40
N LYS A 342 19.79 -6.59 10.53
CA LYS A 342 20.65 -7.77 10.63
C LYS A 342 19.84 -9.06 10.53
N ASP A 343 18.77 -9.17 11.31
CA ASP A 343 17.86 -10.32 11.33
C ASP A 343 17.24 -10.59 9.96
N PHE A 344 16.85 -9.54 9.25
CA PHE A 344 16.25 -9.66 7.91
C PHE A 344 17.30 -9.98 6.84
N GLY A 345 18.60 -9.87 7.13
CA GLY A 345 19.68 -10.03 6.15
C GLY A 345 19.92 -8.81 5.25
N MET A 346 19.37 -7.65 5.61
CA MET A 346 19.49 -6.39 4.85
C MET A 346 20.71 -5.55 5.25
N HIS A 347 21.31 -5.85 6.39
CA HIS A 347 22.43 -5.10 6.97
C HIS A 347 23.68 -5.15 6.08
N TRP A 348 24.48 -4.08 6.05
CA TRP A 348 25.69 -3.98 5.21
C TRP A 348 26.80 -4.99 5.52
N ARG A 349 26.67 -5.75 6.62
CA ARG A 349 27.56 -6.87 6.97
C ARG A 349 26.95 -8.25 6.69
N SER A 350 25.71 -8.30 6.22
CA SER A 350 25.06 -9.54 5.81
C SER A 350 25.68 -10.05 4.50
N GLU A 351 25.51 -11.33 4.22
CA GLU A 351 25.95 -11.90 2.96
C GLU A 351 25.11 -11.31 1.82
N LYS A 352 25.80 -10.75 0.80
CA LYS A 352 25.11 -10.38 -0.43
C LYS A 352 24.68 -11.66 -1.13
N LYS A 353 23.37 -11.84 -1.25
CA LYS A 353 22.82 -12.78 -2.21
C LYS A 353 22.94 -12.13 -3.58
N THR A 354 24.07 -12.35 -4.24
CA THR A 354 24.09 -12.18 -5.69
C THR A 354 23.19 -13.26 -6.26
N VAL A 355 22.29 -12.87 -7.15
CA VAL A 355 21.59 -13.83 -8.00
C VAL A 355 22.58 -14.34 -9.04
N GLU A 356 23.67 -14.95 -8.60
CA GLU A 356 24.65 -15.57 -9.48
C GLU A 356 23.99 -16.78 -10.13
N GLY A 357 23.67 -16.63 -11.42
CA GLY A 357 23.08 -17.70 -12.24
C GLY A 357 21.79 -17.31 -12.98
N LEU A 358 21.13 -16.20 -12.65
CA LEU A 358 19.99 -15.73 -13.47
C LEU A 358 20.45 -14.83 -14.63
N PRO A 359 19.82 -14.93 -15.81
CA PRO A 359 20.34 -14.36 -17.05
C PRO A 359 20.46 -12.83 -17.04
N LEU A 360 19.62 -12.15 -16.25
CA LEU A 360 19.54 -10.70 -16.18
C LEU A 360 20.00 -10.12 -14.83
N ALA A 361 20.67 -10.92 -14.01
CA ALA A 361 21.14 -10.48 -12.71
C ALA A 361 22.01 -9.21 -12.81
N GLY A 362 21.63 -8.17 -12.04
CA GLY A 362 22.34 -6.89 -12.00
C GLY A 362 21.99 -5.91 -13.14
N GLN A 363 21.19 -6.35 -14.12
CA GLN A 363 20.77 -5.47 -15.22
C GLN A 363 19.58 -4.60 -14.79
N THR A 364 19.52 -3.37 -15.29
CA THR A 364 18.37 -2.46 -15.08
C THR A 364 17.58 -2.31 -16.36
N TRP A 365 16.30 -2.67 -16.34
CA TRP A 365 15.40 -2.65 -17.48
C TRP A 365 14.33 -1.55 -17.33
N VAL A 366 13.84 -0.99 -18.43
CA VAL A 366 12.75 0.01 -18.40
C VAL A 366 11.67 -0.41 -19.38
N LEU A 367 10.43 -0.52 -18.91
CA LEU A 367 9.26 -0.74 -19.75
C LEU A 367 8.60 0.61 -20.08
N THR A 368 8.41 0.91 -21.37
CA THR A 368 7.76 2.13 -21.84
C THR A 368 6.85 1.88 -23.03
N GLY A 369 5.81 2.70 -23.18
CA GLY A 369 4.71 2.45 -24.14
C GLY A 369 3.67 1.48 -23.61
N SER A 370 2.66 1.19 -24.43
CA SER A 370 1.68 0.12 -24.21
C SER A 370 2.25 -1.21 -24.68
N LEU A 371 1.90 -2.31 -24.01
CA LEU A 371 2.22 -3.68 -24.44
C LEU A 371 0.91 -4.37 -24.81
N GLU A 372 0.82 -4.94 -26.01
CA GLU A 372 -0.38 -5.55 -26.58
C GLU A 372 -0.49 -7.05 -26.24
N ARG A 373 0.63 -7.75 -26.07
CA ARG A 373 0.67 -9.19 -25.78
C ARG A 373 0.61 -9.52 -24.30
N MET A 374 1.05 -8.63 -23.43
CA MET A 374 0.93 -8.81 -21.99
C MET A 374 0.80 -7.47 -21.27
N SER A 375 0.25 -7.48 -20.05
CA SER A 375 0.25 -6.26 -19.24
C SER A 375 1.67 -5.88 -18.82
N ARG A 376 1.89 -4.59 -18.57
CA ARG A 376 3.18 -4.09 -18.06
C ARG A 376 3.58 -4.70 -16.73
N ASP A 377 2.60 -5.05 -15.90
CA ASP A 377 2.84 -5.65 -14.59
C ASP A 377 3.33 -7.10 -14.76
N ILE A 378 2.74 -7.85 -15.68
CA ILE A 378 3.20 -9.20 -16.05
C ILE A 378 4.61 -9.15 -16.67
N ALA A 379 4.86 -8.20 -17.58
CA ALA A 379 6.17 -8.01 -18.18
C ALA A 379 7.24 -7.67 -17.13
N LYS A 380 6.89 -6.84 -16.14
CA LYS A 380 7.76 -6.47 -15.03
C LYS A 380 8.09 -7.69 -14.18
N GLU A 381 7.09 -8.48 -13.81
CA GLU A 381 7.24 -9.70 -13.02
C GLU A 381 8.14 -10.73 -13.72
N LYS A 382 7.96 -10.94 -15.03
CA LYS A 382 8.81 -11.83 -15.84
C LYS A 382 10.26 -11.35 -15.95
N LEU A 383 10.50 -10.05 -15.99
CA LEU A 383 11.86 -9.50 -15.98
C LEU A 383 12.52 -9.65 -14.61
N GLU A 384 11.77 -9.38 -13.54
CA GLU A 384 12.24 -9.52 -12.17
C GLU A 384 12.53 -10.99 -11.82
N SER A 385 11.77 -11.95 -12.37
CA SER A 385 12.05 -13.38 -12.20
C SER A 385 13.33 -13.84 -12.89
N LEU A 386 13.81 -13.13 -13.91
CA LEU A 386 15.12 -13.33 -14.54
C LEU A 386 16.26 -12.57 -13.83
N GLY A 387 15.97 -11.89 -12.71
CA GLY A 387 16.94 -11.15 -11.91
C GLY A 387 17.16 -9.70 -12.37
N ALA A 388 16.34 -9.17 -13.29
CA ALA A 388 16.44 -7.79 -13.73
C ALA A 388 15.77 -6.82 -12.74
N LYS A 389 16.34 -5.63 -12.60
CA LYS A 389 15.70 -4.51 -11.89
C LYS A 389 14.89 -3.68 -12.86
N VAL A 390 13.57 -3.61 -12.72
CA VAL A 390 12.73 -2.77 -13.58
C VAL A 390 12.58 -1.36 -12.99
N SER A 391 12.93 -0.33 -13.76
CA SER A 391 12.87 1.09 -13.39
C SER A 391 11.82 1.84 -14.21
N GLY A 392 11.15 2.81 -13.58
CA GLY A 392 10.23 3.72 -14.27
C GLY A 392 10.93 4.83 -15.07
N SER A 393 12.25 4.99 -14.93
CA SER A 393 13.04 6.07 -15.54
C SER A 393 14.26 5.56 -16.29
N VAL A 394 14.55 6.19 -17.43
CA VAL A 394 15.75 5.91 -18.25
C VAL A 394 16.92 6.77 -17.75
N SER A 395 18.03 6.11 -17.46
CA SER A 395 19.30 6.72 -17.00
C SER A 395 20.47 6.06 -17.71
N ALA A 396 21.68 6.61 -17.58
CA ALA A 396 22.90 5.98 -18.11
C ALA A 396 23.23 4.61 -17.49
N LYS A 397 22.55 4.21 -16.40
CA LYS A 397 22.69 2.88 -15.76
C LYS A 397 21.66 1.87 -16.25
N THR A 398 20.70 2.31 -17.05
CA THR A 398 19.72 1.44 -17.69
C THR A 398 20.44 0.59 -18.72
N HIS A 399 20.24 -0.72 -18.68
CA HIS A 399 20.83 -1.68 -19.61
C HIS A 399 19.99 -1.77 -20.88
N THR A 400 18.68 -2.06 -20.71
CA THR A 400 17.78 -2.31 -21.84
C THR A 400 16.44 -1.60 -21.63
N VAL A 401 15.84 -1.11 -22.71
CA VAL A 401 14.53 -0.47 -22.71
C VAL A 401 13.59 -1.25 -23.62
N VAL A 402 12.46 -1.71 -23.09
CA VAL A 402 11.39 -2.31 -23.91
C VAL A 402 10.41 -1.20 -24.27
N ALA A 403 10.23 -0.98 -25.57
CA ALA A 403 9.43 0.11 -26.11
C ALA A 403 8.28 -0.42 -26.97
N GLY A 404 7.06 -0.33 -26.46
CA GLY A 404 5.85 -0.57 -27.24
C GLY A 404 5.25 0.71 -27.84
N PRO A 405 4.11 0.61 -28.53
CA PRO A 405 3.43 1.77 -29.12
C PRO A 405 3.24 2.91 -28.09
N GLY A 406 3.59 4.14 -28.49
CA GLY A 406 3.46 5.32 -27.63
C GLY A 406 4.59 5.53 -26.60
N ALA A 407 5.72 4.83 -26.71
CA ALA A 407 6.85 4.95 -25.79
C ALA A 407 7.47 6.37 -25.63
N GLY A 408 7.25 7.26 -26.59
CA GLY A 408 7.46 8.71 -26.47
C GLY A 408 8.84 9.14 -25.96
N SER A 409 8.86 10.05 -24.98
CA SER A 409 10.06 10.74 -24.48
C SER A 409 11.10 9.82 -23.82
N LYS A 410 10.72 8.63 -23.34
CA LYS A 410 11.66 7.66 -22.76
C LYS A 410 12.44 6.91 -23.83
N LEU A 411 11.80 6.60 -24.96
CA LEU A 411 12.47 5.99 -26.12
C LEU A 411 13.50 6.96 -26.72
N THR A 412 13.12 8.24 -26.89
CA THR A 412 14.05 9.27 -27.36
C THR A 412 15.30 9.36 -26.47
N LYS A 413 15.10 9.41 -25.15
CA LYS A 413 16.19 9.48 -24.17
C LYS A 413 17.07 8.22 -24.18
N ALA A 414 16.50 7.05 -24.41
CA ALA A 414 17.25 5.80 -24.54
C ALA A 414 18.18 5.82 -25.77
N ASN A 415 17.65 6.27 -26.91
CA ASN A 415 18.41 6.42 -28.15
C ASN A 415 19.53 7.48 -28.03
N GLU A 416 19.26 8.61 -27.38
CA GLU A 416 20.27 9.66 -27.12
C GLU A 416 21.44 9.15 -26.25
N LEU A 417 21.14 8.26 -25.30
CA LEU A 417 22.13 7.64 -24.43
C LEU A 417 22.79 6.38 -25.05
N GLY A 418 22.37 5.98 -26.26
CA GLY A 418 22.90 4.80 -26.95
C GLY A 418 22.59 3.46 -26.26
N LEU A 419 21.45 3.38 -25.57
CA LEU A 419 21.04 2.18 -24.83
C LEU A 419 20.36 1.16 -25.74
N GLU A 420 20.40 -0.11 -25.35
CA GLU A 420 19.71 -1.18 -26.08
C GLU A 420 18.18 -1.00 -25.98
N VAL A 421 17.50 -1.06 -27.12
CA VAL A 421 16.04 -0.95 -27.21
C VAL A 421 15.47 -2.19 -27.87
N LEU A 422 14.51 -2.83 -27.19
CA LEU A 422 13.73 -3.95 -27.72
C LEU A 422 12.29 -3.49 -27.99
N ASP A 423 11.73 -3.92 -29.12
CA ASP A 423 10.28 -3.86 -29.33
C ASP A 423 9.59 -5.02 -28.60
N GLU A 424 8.25 -5.03 -28.61
CA GLU A 424 7.47 -6.03 -27.90
C GLU A 424 7.69 -7.46 -28.43
N ASP A 425 7.84 -7.63 -29.74
CA ASP A 425 8.11 -8.94 -30.35
C ASP A 425 9.49 -9.48 -29.97
N ALA A 426 10.53 -8.62 -30.01
CA ALA A 426 11.87 -8.98 -29.58
C ALA A 426 11.93 -9.27 -28.08
N PHE A 427 11.14 -8.56 -27.27
CA PHE A 427 11.02 -8.82 -25.83
C PHE A 427 10.35 -10.17 -25.55
N VAL A 428 9.29 -10.52 -26.25
CA VAL A 428 8.62 -11.83 -26.12
C VAL A 428 9.55 -12.96 -26.56
N ALA A 429 10.28 -12.78 -27.67
CA ALA A 429 11.28 -13.75 -28.12
C ALA A 429 12.41 -13.90 -27.11
N PHE A 430 12.84 -12.79 -26.49
CA PHE A 430 13.82 -12.79 -25.41
C PHE A 430 13.33 -13.60 -24.20
N LEU A 431 12.09 -13.40 -23.75
CA LEU A 431 11.51 -14.14 -22.63
C LEU A 431 11.39 -15.65 -22.94
N THR A 432 10.94 -15.99 -24.13
CA THR A 432 10.79 -17.38 -24.60
C THR A 432 12.15 -18.09 -24.62
N LYS A 433 13.20 -17.40 -25.08
CA LYS A 433 14.58 -17.92 -25.08
C LYS A 433 15.09 -18.25 -23.67
N HIS A 434 14.54 -17.59 -22.65
CA HIS A 434 14.86 -17.82 -21.24
C HIS A 434 13.84 -18.72 -20.52
N GLY A 435 13.02 -19.46 -21.25
CA GLY A 435 12.07 -20.43 -20.71
C GLY A 435 10.81 -19.82 -20.10
N ILE A 436 10.51 -18.55 -20.40
CA ILE A 436 9.29 -17.88 -19.95
C ILE A 436 8.32 -17.81 -21.11
N GLU A 437 7.25 -18.63 -21.04
CA GLU A 437 6.16 -18.58 -22.00
C GLU A 437 5.31 -17.32 -21.83
N VAL A 438 4.86 -16.80 -22.96
CA VAL A 438 3.98 -15.63 -23.05
C VAL A 438 2.82 -16.08 -23.94
N GLU A 439 1.65 -16.26 -23.34
CA GLU A 439 0.40 -16.55 -24.06
C GLU A 439 -0.23 -15.29 -24.65
#